data_AF-A0A1V5HD03-F1
#
_entry.id   AF-A0A1V5HD03-F1
#
_cell.length_a   1.000
_cell.length_b   1.000
_cell.length_c   1.000
_cell.angle_alpha   90.00
_cell.angle_beta   90.00
_cell.angle_gamma   90.00
#
_symmetry.space_group_name_H-M   'P 1'
#
loop_
_entity.id
_entity.type
_entity.pdbx_description
1 polymer ?
#
loop_
_entity_poly.entity_id
_entity_poly.type
_entity_poly.pdbx_seq_one_letter_code
_entity_poly.pdbx_strand_id
1 'polypeptide(L)'
;MAGRIIQRLSRPYSILGVTIDFISASVGVSVFPQDGHDARMLLRHADEAMYRAKIHKGCFVRYGRVSGLTDRKGGAMTPAGPQKAAGRS
;
A
#
# COMPACT_ATOMS: atom_id res chain seq x y z
N MET A 1 6.56 -12.48 0.06
CA MET A 1 6.31 -12.52 1.52
C MET A 1 4.98 -11.83 1.90
N ALA A 2 4.71 -10.60 1.44
CA ALA A 2 3.47 -9.85 1.75
C ALA A 2 2.15 -10.59 1.45
N GLY A 3 2.07 -11.35 0.35
CA GLY A 3 0.86 -12.10 -0.01
C GLY A 3 0.40 -13.12 1.05
N ARG A 4 1.33 -13.74 1.81
CA ARG A 4 0.98 -14.70 2.88
C ARG A 4 0.28 -14.01 4.05
N ILE A 5 0.65 -12.76 4.34
CA ILE A 5 0.03 -11.97 5.41
C ILE A 5 -1.39 -11.59 5.00
N ILE A 6 -1.56 -11.11 3.77
CA ILE A 6 -2.88 -10.76 3.23
C ILE A 6 -3.80 -12.00 3.23
N GLN A 7 -3.32 -13.16 2.79
CA GLN A 7 -4.12 -14.38 2.74
C GLN A 7 -4.55 -14.87 4.13
N ARG A 8 -3.70 -14.73 5.15
CA ARG A 8 -4.08 -15.04 6.53
C ARG A 8 -5.08 -14.04 7.06
N LEU A 9 -4.87 -12.76 6.77
CA LEU A 9 -5.81 -11.71 7.16
C LEU A 9 -7.17 -11.91 6.52
N SER A 10 -7.27 -12.36 5.26
CA SER A 10 -8.56 -12.53 4.59
C SER A 10 -9.44 -13.72 5.04
N ARG A 11 -9.05 -14.44 6.11
CA ARG A 11 -9.89 -15.49 6.69
C ARG A 11 -11.05 -14.91 7.50
N PRO A 12 -12.16 -15.65 7.68
CA PRO A 12 -13.23 -15.22 8.57
C PRO A 12 -12.76 -15.11 10.03
N TYR A 13 -13.29 -14.15 10.78
CA TYR A 13 -13.06 -14.00 12.22
C TYR A 13 -14.37 -13.97 12.98
N SER A 14 -14.41 -14.66 14.11
CA SER A 14 -15.51 -14.53 15.07
C SER A 14 -15.06 -13.61 16.21
N ILE A 15 -15.68 -12.44 16.30
CA ILE A 15 -15.37 -11.41 17.31
C ILE A 15 -16.67 -11.06 18.03
N LEU A 16 -16.72 -11.27 19.36
CA LEU A 16 -17.89 -10.96 20.19
C LEU A 16 -19.21 -11.60 19.70
N GLY A 17 -19.12 -12.82 19.16
CA GLY A 17 -20.28 -13.54 18.60
C GLY A 17 -20.71 -13.09 17.20
N VAL A 18 -20.04 -12.09 16.61
CA VAL A 18 -20.24 -11.65 15.22
C VAL A 18 -19.19 -12.30 14.32
N THR A 19 -19.64 -12.94 13.24
CA THR A 19 -18.75 -13.48 12.21
C THR A 19 -18.50 -12.40 11.16
N ILE A 20 -17.23 -12.05 10.98
CA ILE A 20 -16.75 -11.22 9.88
C ILE A 20 -16.24 -12.16 8.81
N ASP A 21 -17.02 -12.35 7.74
CA ASP A 21 -16.73 -13.34 6.69
C ASP A 21 -15.46 -13.02 5.88
N PHE A 22 -15.16 -11.74 5.68
CA PHE A 22 -14.01 -11.32 4.89
C PHE A 22 -13.46 -9.97 5.33
N ILE A 23 -12.14 -9.89 5.53
CA ILE A 23 -11.42 -8.63 5.68
C ILE A 23 -10.38 -8.48 4.56
N SER A 24 -10.26 -7.25 4.04
CA SER A 24 -9.23 -6.91 3.07
C SER A 24 -8.09 -6.16 3.75
N ALA A 25 -6.86 -6.64 3.56
CA ALA A 25 -5.65 -5.98 4.03
C ALA A 25 -4.96 -5.26 2.88
N SER A 26 -4.43 -4.07 3.13
CA SER A 26 -3.67 -3.29 2.14
C SER A 26 -2.32 -2.97 2.74
N VAL A 27 -1.24 -3.28 2.02
CA VAL A 27 0.12 -3.22 2.59
C VAL A 27 1.02 -2.34 1.71
N GLY A 28 1.66 -1.35 2.33
CA GLY A 28 2.71 -0.56 1.70
C GLY A 28 4.09 -1.05 2.11
N VAL A 29 5.04 -1.03 1.18
CA VAL A 29 6.42 -1.50 1.42
C VAL A 29 7.41 -0.41 1.01
N SER A 30 8.29 -0.05 1.94
CA SER A 30 9.50 0.74 1.69
C SER A 30 10.75 -0.08 2.05
N VAL A 31 11.88 0.23 1.42
CA VAL A 31 13.13 -0.53 1.55
C VAL A 31 14.28 0.44 1.83
N PHE A 32 15.01 0.23 2.92
CA PHE A 32 16.27 0.92 3.18
C PHE A 32 17.40 0.28 2.36
N PRO A 33 18.33 1.06 1.79
CA PRO A 33 18.38 2.53 1.77
C PRO A 33 17.63 3.18 0.58
N GLN A 34 17.07 2.39 -0.33
CA GLN A 34 16.58 2.88 -1.63
C GLN A 34 15.40 3.85 -1.51
N ASP A 35 14.51 3.61 -0.56
CA ASP A 35 13.33 4.43 -0.29
C ASP A 35 13.57 5.37 0.91
N GLY A 36 14.83 5.64 1.30
CA GLY A 36 15.15 6.64 2.31
C GLY A 36 16.23 6.17 3.29
N HIS A 37 16.92 7.16 3.86
CA HIS A 37 18.04 6.95 4.77
C HIS A 37 17.66 7.07 6.26
N ASP A 38 16.41 7.44 6.55
CA ASP A 38 15.90 7.66 7.90
C ASP A 38 14.56 6.95 8.12
N ALA A 39 14.32 6.49 9.35
CA ALA A 39 13.09 5.78 9.71
C ALA A 39 11.81 6.58 9.41
N ARG A 40 11.83 7.90 9.64
CA ARG A 40 10.69 8.78 9.32
C ARG A 40 10.38 8.81 7.83
N MET A 41 11.41 8.81 6.99
CA MET A 41 11.25 8.82 5.53
C MET A 41 10.71 7.48 5.03
N LEU A 42 11.26 6.37 5.53
CA LEU A 42 10.78 5.03 5.20
C LEU A 42 9.32 4.79 5.60
N LEU A 43 8.91 5.24 6.79
CA LEU A 43 7.53 5.14 7.25
C LEU A 43 6.59 5.95 6.35
N ARG A 44 6.94 7.21 6.05
CA ARG A 44 6.14 8.06 5.16
C ARG A 44 5.96 7.42 3.78
N HIS A 45 7.03 6.84 3.23
CA HIS A 45 6.99 6.16 1.93
C HIS A 45 6.20 4.84 1.97
N ALA A 46 6.28 4.08 3.06
CA ALA A 46 5.44 2.91 3.28
C ALA A 46 3.96 3.28 3.38
N ASP A 47 3.62 4.34 4.11
CA ASP A 47 2.24 4.83 4.24
C ASP A 47 1.67 5.30 2.90
N GLU A 48 2.47 6.01 2.10
CA GLU A 48 2.05 6.42 0.76
C GLU A 48 1.78 5.21 -0.16
N ALA A 49 2.66 4.22 -0.13
CA ALA A 49 2.45 2.97 -0.86
C ALA A 49 1.22 2.20 -0.35
N MET A 50 0.97 2.21 0.97
CA MET A 50 -0.19 1.58 1.59
C MET A 50 -1.50 2.25 1.19
N TYR A 51 -1.53 3.58 1.14
CA TYR A 51 -2.69 4.33 0.66
C TYR A 51 -3.04 3.96 -0.78
N ARG A 52 -2.03 3.80 -1.65
CA ARG A 52 -2.23 3.33 -3.02
C ARG A 52 -2.76 1.90 -3.08
N ALA A 53 -2.27 1.01 -2.21
CA ALA A 53 -2.78 -0.35 -2.09
C ALA A 53 -4.26 -0.39 -1.60
N LYS A 54 -4.65 0.57 -0.74
CA LYS A 54 -6.02 0.67 -0.19
C LYS A 54 -7.08 0.81 -1.27
N ILE A 55 -6.75 1.45 -2.40
CA ILE A 55 -7.67 1.66 -3.53
C ILE A 55 -8.16 0.32 -4.09
N HIS A 56 -7.27 -0.66 -4.22
CA HIS A 56 -7.60 -1.95 -4.84
C HIS A 56 -8.07 -2.99 -3.83
N LYS A 57 -7.77 -2.80 -2.53
CA LYS A 57 -8.09 -3.71 -1.40
C LYS A 57 -7.49 -5.11 -1.59
N GLY A 58 -6.83 -5.66 -0.55
CA GLY A 58 -6.27 -7.01 -0.65
C GLY A 58 -4.98 -7.10 -1.48
N CYS A 59 -4.30 -5.97 -1.73
CA CYS A 59 -3.04 -5.95 -2.48
C CYS A 59 -1.91 -5.29 -1.67
N PHE A 60 -0.69 -5.33 -2.24
CA PHE A 60 0.46 -4.64 -1.68
C PHE A 60 1.16 -3.80 -2.78
N VAL A 61 1.76 -2.68 -2.38
CA VAL A 61 2.48 -1.78 -3.29
C VAL A 61 3.84 -1.43 -2.68
N ARG A 62 4.87 -1.33 -3.51
CA ARG A 62 6.20 -0.86 -3.11
C ARG A 62 6.44 0.56 -3.58
N TYR A 63 6.96 1.43 -2.71
CA TYR A 63 7.15 2.85 -2.99
C TYR A 63 7.96 3.13 -4.27
N GLY A 64 9.11 2.47 -4.46
CA GLY A 64 9.98 2.68 -5.64
C GLY A 64 9.71 1.84 -6.89
N ARG A 65 8.60 1.08 -7.01
CA ARG A 65 8.26 0.33 -8.25
C ARG A 65 6.95 0.82 -8.89
N VAL A 66 6.80 2.14 -8.99
CA VAL A 66 5.70 2.75 -9.77
C VAL A 66 6.06 2.72 -11.26
N SER A 67 6.28 1.53 -11.81
CA SER A 67 6.37 1.28 -13.25
C SER A 67 5.98 -0.16 -13.49
N GLY A 68 4.68 -0.33 -13.74
CA GLY A 68 4.06 -1.55 -14.21
C GLY A 68 4.00 -2.68 -13.18
N LEU A 69 2.81 -2.99 -12.70
CA LEU A 69 2.30 -4.36 -12.64
C LEU A 69 0.78 -4.35 -12.37
N THR A 70 0.07 -4.59 -13.47
CA THR A 70 -1.08 -5.49 -13.61
C THR A 70 -2.32 -5.17 -12.80
N ASP A 71 -3.10 -4.29 -13.42
CA ASP A 71 -4.54 -4.37 -13.43
C ASP A 71 -5.07 -5.78 -13.75
N ARG A 72 -6.12 -6.20 -13.05
CA ARG A 72 -7.11 -7.15 -13.58
C ARG A 72 -8.52 -6.54 -13.67
N LYS A 73 -8.73 -5.28 -13.30
CA LYS A 73 -10.00 -4.57 -13.51
C LYS A 73 -9.75 -3.09 -13.73
N GLY A 74 -9.61 -2.74 -15.01
CA GLY A 74 -9.29 -1.42 -15.52
C GLY A 74 -10.07 -0.33 -14.80
N GLY A 75 -9.33 0.53 -14.11
CA GLY A 75 -9.85 1.71 -13.44
C GLY A 75 -8.69 2.66 -13.17
N ALA A 76 -8.33 3.44 -14.17
CA ALA A 76 -7.34 4.50 -14.04
C ALA A 76 -7.81 5.52 -13.01
N MET A 77 -6.99 5.80 -11.98
CA MET A 77 -7.19 6.95 -11.11
C MET A 77 -5.86 7.68 -10.96
N THR A 78 -5.84 8.90 -11.45
CA THR A 78 -4.74 9.87 -11.45
C THR A 78 -4.28 10.22 -10.02
N PRO A 79 -3.02 10.67 -9.85
CA PRO A 79 -2.43 10.92 -8.55
C PRO A 79 -2.95 12.22 -7.93
N ALA A 80 -3.50 12.14 -6.71
CA ALA A 80 -3.73 13.31 -5.85
C ALA A 80 -2.91 13.15 -4.56
N GLY A 81 -1.74 13.78 -4.54
CA GLY A 81 -0.85 13.88 -3.38
C GLY A 81 0.29 14.87 -3.70
N PRO A 82 0.65 15.80 -2.79
CA PRO A 82 1.21 17.09 -3.17
C PRO A 82 2.71 16.99 -3.48
N GLN A 83 3.10 17.36 -4.70
CA GLN A 83 4.47 17.81 -4.96
C GLN A 83 4.49 19.33 -4.84
N LYS A 84 4.91 19.78 -3.66
CA LYS A 84 5.19 21.18 -3.33
C LYS A 84 6.39 21.63 -4.18
N ALA A 85 6.24 22.80 -4.78
CA ALA A 85 7.27 23.53 -5.51
C ALA A 85 8.55 23.75 -4.67
N ALA A 86 9.70 23.48 -5.28
CA ALA A 86 11.00 24.05 -4.96
C ALA A 86 11.90 23.78 -6.18
N GLY A 87 12.58 24.72 -6.83
CA GLY A 87 12.64 26.16 -6.81
C GLY A 87 13.43 26.53 -8.07
N ARG A 88 13.03 27.57 -8.79
CA ARG A 88 13.85 28.15 -9.86
C ARG A 88 15.12 28.73 -9.23
N SER A 89 16.27 28.40 -9.81
CA SER A 89 17.41 29.30 -9.89
C SER A 89 17.57 29.70 -11.35
#